data_AF-A0A4P9YZX1-F1
#
_entry.id   AF-A0A4P9YZX1-F1
#
_cell.length_a   1.000
_cell.length_b   1.000
_cell.length_c   1.000
_cell.angle_alpha   90.00
_cell.angle_beta   90.00
_cell.angle_gamma   90.00
#
_symmetry.space_group_name_H-M   'P 1'
#
loop_
_entity.id
_entity.type
_entity.pdbx_description
1 polymer ?
#
loop_
_entity_poly.entity_id
_entity_poly.type
_entity_poly.pdbx_seq_one_letter_code
_entity_poly.pdbx_strand_id
1 'polypeptide(L)'
;DCQYTKQYCEENIYLLARQLLAVEPECRASVVFISNERRTVPLWCQSASRDDSTLVVWDYHVILVVQTSKSDAMVYDFDAMLPFPCPWSEYVQMVFQPDIALQDGFLRQFRVVPARDYIDHFSSDRSHM
;
A
#
# COMPACT_ATOMS: atom_id res chain seq x y z
N ASP A 1 10.29 15.67 -2.90
CA ASP A 1 9.88 14.82 -4.03
C ASP A 1 10.13 13.36 -3.73
N CYS A 2 9.08 12.54 -3.84
CA CYS A 2 9.18 11.09 -3.71
C CYS A 2 9.42 10.48 -5.10
N GLN A 3 10.27 9.45 -5.19
CA GLN A 3 10.46 8.71 -6.43
C GLN A 3 9.27 7.77 -6.66
N TYR A 4 8.77 7.73 -7.89
CA TYR A 4 7.63 6.90 -8.28
C TYR A 4 7.87 6.28 -9.66
N THR A 5 7.69 4.97 -9.74
CA THR A 5 7.62 4.20 -10.98
C THR A 5 6.34 3.38 -10.99
N LYS A 6 5.48 3.63 -11.98
CA LYS A 6 4.20 2.92 -12.15
C LYS A 6 4.43 1.41 -12.23
N GLN A 7 3.61 0.61 -11.54
CA GLN A 7 3.69 -0.86 -11.42
C GLN A 7 4.88 -1.42 -10.63
N TYR A 8 5.69 -0.58 -9.97
CA TYR A 8 6.75 -1.01 -9.07
C TYR A 8 6.45 -0.53 -7.64
N CYS A 9 5.22 -0.80 -7.16
CA CYS A 9 4.75 -0.32 -5.86
C CYS A 9 5.66 -0.78 -4.71
N GLU A 10 6.22 -1.99 -4.79
CA GLU A 10 7.18 -2.53 -3.84
C GLU A 10 8.47 -1.71 -3.73
N GLU A 11 8.99 -1.18 -4.84
CA GLU A 11 10.19 -0.33 -4.87
C GLU A 11 9.87 1.11 -4.45
N ASN A 12 8.71 1.64 -4.87
CA ASN A 12 8.26 2.97 -4.49
C ASN A 12 8.11 3.06 -2.96
N ILE A 13 7.48 2.05 -2.34
CA ILE A 13 7.33 1.97 -0.89
C ILE A 13 8.67 1.72 -0.19
N TYR A 14 9.58 0.92 -0.77
CA TYR A 14 10.94 0.77 -0.25
C TYR A 14 11.66 2.12 -0.15
N LEU A 15 11.66 2.91 -1.23
CA LEU A 15 12.32 4.21 -1.27
C LEU A 15 11.69 5.20 -0.29
N LEU A 16 10.36 5.23 -0.20
CA LEU A 16 9.63 6.07 0.74
C LEU A 16 9.94 5.69 2.19
N ALA A 17 9.90 4.40 2.53
CA ALA A 17 10.18 3.91 3.88
C ALA A 17 11.60 4.27 4.33
N ARG A 18 12.59 4.16 3.42
CA ARG A 18 13.98 4.56 3.69
C ARG A 18 14.10 6.05 3.99
N GLN A 19 13.43 6.89 3.21
CA GLN A 19 13.46 8.34 3.42
C GLN A 19 12.77 8.72 4.73
N LEU A 20 11.60 8.13 5.00
CA LEU A 20 10.83 8.38 6.21
C LEU A 20 11.61 8.02 7.47
N LEU A 21 12.17 6.81 7.54
CA LEU A 21 12.90 6.35 8.73
C LEU A 21 14.21 7.11 8.96
N ALA A 22 14.76 7.78 7.95
CA ALA A 22 15.90 8.67 8.11
C ALA A 22 15.52 10.00 8.80
N VAL A 23 14.27 10.47 8.60
CA VAL A 23 13.76 11.73 9.17
C VAL A 23 13.04 11.50 10.50
N GLU A 24 12.27 10.42 10.60
CA GLU A 24 11.48 10.03 11.78
C GLU A 24 11.84 8.60 12.24
N PRO A 25 13.04 8.38 12.80
CA PRO A 25 13.50 7.05 13.18
C PRO A 25 12.63 6.38 14.27
N GLU A 26 11.92 7.18 15.07
CA GLU A 26 11.06 6.70 16.16
C GLU A 26 9.63 6.35 15.68
N CYS A 27 9.28 6.61 14.42
CA CYS A 27 7.96 6.23 13.91
C CYS A 27 7.82 4.71 13.79
N ARG A 28 6.61 4.20 14.02
CA ARG A 28 6.28 2.79 13.74
C ARG A 28 5.75 2.69 12.31
N ALA A 29 6.59 2.21 11.40
CA ALA A 29 6.24 2.03 10.01
C ALA A 29 6.18 0.54 9.63
N SER A 30 5.18 0.16 8.85
CA SER A 30 5.01 -1.18 8.30
C SER A 30 4.71 -1.13 6.81
N VAL A 31 5.42 -1.94 6.03
CA VAL A 31 5.14 -2.19 4.63
C VAL A 31 4.09 -3.30 4.55
N VAL A 32 3.01 -3.06 3.83
CA VAL A 32 1.88 -3.98 3.75
C VAL A 32 1.72 -4.42 2.31
N PHE A 33 1.92 -5.72 2.08
CA PHE A 33 1.59 -6.38 0.83
C PHE A 33 0.14 -6.83 0.87
N ILE A 34 -0.59 -6.51 -0.19
CA ILE A 34 -1.99 -6.84 -0.38
C ILE A 34 -2.09 -7.76 -1.58
N SER A 35 -2.51 -9.00 -1.37
CA SER A 35 -2.69 -9.98 -2.44
C SER A 35 -3.62 -11.10 -1.95
N ASN A 36 -3.72 -12.20 -2.70
CA ASN A 36 -4.35 -13.44 -2.29
C ASN A 36 -3.80 -14.60 -3.14
N GLU A 37 -4.26 -15.82 -2.86
CA GLU A 37 -3.81 -17.03 -3.57
C GLU A 37 -4.03 -16.94 -5.09
N ARG A 38 -5.06 -16.22 -5.53
CA ARG A 38 -5.41 -16.06 -6.95
C ARG A 38 -4.75 -14.87 -7.63
N ARG A 39 -4.04 -14.03 -6.88
CA ARG A 39 -3.51 -12.75 -7.36
C ARG A 39 -4.60 -11.91 -8.04
N THR A 40 -5.72 -11.78 -7.36
CA THR A 40 -6.86 -10.97 -7.82
C THR A 40 -7.45 -10.23 -6.64
N VAL A 41 -6.85 -9.09 -6.30
CA VAL A 41 -7.32 -8.23 -5.20
C VAL A 41 -7.90 -6.92 -5.74
N PRO A 42 -9.20 -6.66 -5.52
CA PRO A 42 -9.82 -5.42 -5.94
C PRO A 42 -9.54 -4.30 -4.94
N LEU A 43 -9.11 -3.15 -5.45
CA LEU A 43 -8.90 -1.91 -4.71
C LEU A 43 -9.65 -0.78 -5.41
N TRP A 44 -10.42 -0.01 -4.65
CA TRP A 44 -11.14 1.16 -5.15
C TRP A 44 -10.28 2.42 -5.09
N CYS A 45 -10.72 3.48 -5.78
CA CYS A 45 -10.06 4.78 -5.77
C CYS A 45 -8.58 4.68 -6.16
N GLN A 46 -8.27 3.92 -7.21
CA GLN A 46 -6.91 3.74 -7.73
C GLN A 46 -6.73 4.51 -9.03
N SER A 47 -5.57 5.12 -9.24
CA SER A 47 -5.23 5.96 -10.40
C SER A 47 -5.24 5.21 -11.73
N ALA A 48 -5.07 3.89 -11.69
CA ALA A 48 -5.19 3.01 -12.85
C ALA A 48 -6.65 2.74 -13.26
N SER A 49 -7.63 3.22 -12.47
CA SER A 49 -9.04 3.11 -12.77
C SER A 49 -9.42 3.89 -14.03
N ARG A 50 -10.48 3.45 -14.72
CA ARG A 50 -11.02 4.15 -15.91
C ARG A 50 -11.98 5.26 -15.54
N ASP A 51 -12.62 5.16 -14.37
CA ASP A 51 -13.52 6.16 -13.81
C ASP A 51 -13.43 6.15 -12.26
N ASP A 52 -13.93 7.20 -11.62
CA ASP A 52 -13.82 7.38 -10.16
C ASP A 52 -14.59 6.32 -9.35
N SER A 53 -15.44 5.51 -9.99
CA SER A 53 -16.29 4.49 -9.35
C SER A 53 -15.85 3.05 -9.62
N THR A 54 -14.90 2.83 -10.53
CA THR A 54 -14.39 1.49 -10.86
C THR A 54 -13.23 1.09 -9.95
N LEU A 55 -13.25 -0.19 -9.57
CA LEU A 55 -12.16 -0.84 -8.86
C LEU A 55 -11.08 -1.27 -9.85
N VAL A 56 -9.84 -1.36 -9.37
CA VAL A 56 -8.73 -1.98 -10.07
C VAL A 56 -8.46 -3.34 -9.43
N VAL A 57 -8.33 -4.39 -10.24
CA VAL A 57 -7.91 -5.71 -9.77
C VAL A 57 -6.41 -5.84 -9.95
N TRP A 58 -5.69 -5.93 -8.84
CA TRP A 58 -4.25 -6.12 -8.81
C TRP A 58 -3.89 -7.59 -8.59
N ASP A 59 -2.72 -7.99 -9.08
CA ASP A 59 -2.08 -9.25 -8.69
C ASP A 59 -1.49 -9.15 -7.29
N TYR A 60 -0.83 -8.04 -6.99
CA TYR A 60 -0.55 -7.56 -5.64
C TYR A 60 -0.45 -6.03 -5.63
N HIS A 61 -0.57 -5.44 -4.45
CA HIS A 61 -0.29 -4.03 -4.23
C HIS A 61 0.50 -3.83 -2.94
N VAL A 62 1.29 -2.77 -2.85
CA VAL A 62 2.12 -2.47 -1.68
C VAL A 62 1.87 -1.05 -1.20
N ILE A 63 1.60 -0.92 0.09
CA ILE A 63 1.39 0.37 0.78
C ILE A 63 2.30 0.48 1.99
N LEU A 64 2.51 1.71 2.49
CA LEU A 64 3.18 1.96 3.75
C LEU A 64 2.17 2.47 4.78
N VAL A 65 2.16 1.87 5.97
CA VAL A 65 1.36 2.33 7.11
C VAL A 65 2.29 2.87 8.17
N VAL A 66 2.06 4.12 8.60
CA VAL A 66 2.91 4.83 9.56
C VAL A 66 2.09 5.30 10.72
N GLN A 67 2.57 4.99 11.92
CA GLN A 67 1.97 5.40 13.19
C GLN A 67 3.02 6.16 14.00
N THR A 68 2.76 7.44 14.27
CA THR A 68 3.56 8.22 15.23
C THR A 68 2.95 8.12 16.62
N SER A 69 3.69 8.53 17.66
CA SER A 69 3.16 8.55 19.04
C SER A 69 2.07 9.61 19.28
N LYS A 70 1.85 10.52 18.33
CA LYS A 70 1.02 11.73 18.49
C LYS A 70 -0.15 11.83 17.50
N SER A 71 -0.21 10.98 16.48
CA SER A 71 -1.21 11.03 15.41
C SER A 71 -1.92 9.69 15.28
N ASP A 72 -3.02 9.65 14.55
CA ASP A 72 -3.56 8.37 14.06
C ASP A 72 -2.63 7.76 12.99
N ALA A 73 -2.90 6.51 12.63
CA ALA A 73 -2.19 5.82 11.56
C ALA A 73 -2.48 6.50 10.21
N MET A 74 -1.43 6.64 9.41
CA MET A 74 -1.48 7.21 8.07
C MET A 74 -1.04 6.15 7.06
N VAL A 75 -1.70 6.14 5.90
CA VAL A 75 -1.39 5.27 4.77
C VAL A 75 -0.76 6.09 3.66
N TYR A 76 0.35 5.58 3.12
CA TYR A 76 0.98 6.10 1.93
C TYR A 76 0.80 5.05 0.83
N ASP A 77 0.03 5.44 -0.18
CA ASP A 77 -0.24 4.66 -1.38
C ASP A 77 -0.09 5.61 -2.57
N PHE A 78 0.94 5.37 -3.40
CA PHE A 78 1.21 6.22 -4.57
C PHE A 78 0.13 6.11 -5.64
N ASP A 79 -0.61 5.00 -5.66
CA ASP A 79 -1.59 4.71 -6.69
C ASP A 79 -3.02 5.02 -6.22
N ALA A 80 -3.23 5.43 -4.96
CA ALA A 80 -4.53 5.90 -4.50
C ALA A 80 -4.86 7.31 -5.02
N MET A 81 -6.13 7.53 -5.37
CA MET A 81 -6.71 8.85 -5.69
C MET A 81 -7.17 9.60 -4.43
N LEU A 82 -6.59 9.27 -3.28
CA LEU A 82 -6.84 9.88 -1.98
C LEU A 82 -5.70 10.85 -1.63
N PRO A 83 -5.82 11.65 -0.56
CA PRO A 83 -4.68 12.43 -0.07
C PRO A 83 -3.45 11.56 0.17
N PHE A 84 -2.26 12.14 -0.03
CA PHE A 84 -0.99 11.44 0.20
C PHE A 84 -0.17 12.22 1.25
N PRO A 85 -0.06 11.72 2.50
CA PRO A 85 -0.68 10.51 3.05
C PRO A 85 -2.19 10.63 3.33
N CYS A 86 -2.87 9.49 3.45
CA CYS A 86 -4.30 9.38 3.78
C CYS A 86 -4.49 8.85 5.21
N PRO A 87 -5.43 9.37 6.02
CA PRO A 87 -5.79 8.75 7.29
C PRO A 87 -6.23 7.30 7.13
N TRP A 88 -5.80 6.41 8.04
CA TRP A 88 -6.10 4.98 7.98
C TRP A 88 -7.60 4.69 7.85
N SER A 89 -8.44 5.37 8.64
CA SER A 89 -9.89 5.17 8.62
C SER A 89 -10.49 5.49 7.26
N GLU A 90 -10.08 6.60 6.65
CA GLU A 90 -10.51 7.01 5.31
C GLU A 90 -10.02 6.03 4.24
N TYR A 91 -8.74 5.64 4.29
CA TYR A 91 -8.17 4.68 3.35
C TYR A 91 -8.91 3.35 3.35
N VAL A 92 -9.17 2.78 4.54
CA VAL A 92 -9.91 1.52 4.67
C VAL A 92 -11.33 1.64 4.10
N GLN A 93 -12.04 2.71 4.44
CA GLN A 93 -13.42 2.90 3.99
C GLN A 93 -13.51 3.11 2.48
N MET A 94 -12.59 3.87 1.89
CA MET A 94 -12.65 4.24 0.48
C MET A 94 -12.02 3.19 -0.44
N VAL A 95 -10.85 2.65 -0.06
CA VAL A 95 -10.06 1.73 -0.92
C VAL A 95 -10.46 0.28 -0.70
N PHE A 96 -10.67 -0.16 0.55
CA PHE A 96 -10.98 -1.56 0.83
C PHE A 96 -12.48 -1.86 0.86
N GLN A 97 -13.32 -0.85 1.11
CA GLN A 97 -14.78 -0.93 1.20
C GLN A 97 -15.26 -2.18 1.96
N PRO A 98 -14.96 -2.30 3.27
CA PRO A 98 -15.21 -3.52 4.04
C PRO A 98 -16.69 -3.91 4.11
N ASP A 99 -17.59 -2.96 3.90
CA ASP A 99 -19.05 -3.19 3.88
C ASP A 99 -19.53 -3.89 2.60
N ILE A 100 -18.69 -3.97 1.57
CA ILE A 100 -18.98 -4.72 0.34
C ILE A 100 -18.48 -6.17 0.50
N ALA A 101 -19.44 -7.10 0.49
CA ALA A 101 -19.12 -8.52 0.48
C ALA A 101 -18.46 -8.92 -0.84
N LEU A 102 -17.24 -9.47 -0.76
CA LEU A 102 -16.54 -9.99 -1.92
C LEU A 102 -16.67 -11.51 -2.02
N GLN A 103 -16.62 -12.00 -3.25
CA GLN A 103 -16.53 -13.43 -3.51
C GLN A 103 -15.16 -13.96 -3.02
N ASP A 104 -15.11 -15.25 -2.64
CA ASP A 104 -13.93 -15.88 -2.03
C ASP A 104 -12.63 -15.65 -2.81
N GLY A 105 -12.69 -15.68 -4.15
CA GLY A 105 -11.52 -15.44 -5.01
C GLY A 105 -10.95 -14.01 -4.98
N PHE A 106 -11.67 -13.05 -4.41
CA PHE A 106 -11.28 -11.64 -4.29
C PHE A 106 -11.01 -11.21 -2.85
N LEU A 107 -11.11 -12.11 -1.88
CA LEU A 107 -10.77 -11.80 -0.49
C LEU A 107 -9.31 -11.35 -0.42
N ARG A 108 -9.07 -10.20 0.22
CA ARG A 108 -7.74 -9.61 0.35
C ARG A 108 -7.06 -10.21 1.56
N GLN A 109 -5.79 -10.57 1.40
CA GLN A 109 -4.90 -10.97 2.47
C GLN A 109 -3.80 -9.92 2.59
N PHE A 110 -3.34 -9.72 3.82
CA PHE A 110 -2.37 -8.67 4.16
C PHE A 110 -1.15 -9.31 4.80
N ARG A 111 0.01 -9.16 4.16
CA ARG A 111 1.30 -9.46 4.79
C ARG A 111 1.90 -8.14 5.28
N VAL A 112 1.99 -8.01 6.59
CA VAL A 112 2.54 -6.83 7.28
C VAL A 112 3.99 -7.10 7.64
N VAL A 113 4.90 -6.27 7.17
CA VAL A 113 6.35 -6.37 7.42
C VAL A 113 6.82 -5.07 8.06
N PRO A 114 7.55 -5.11 9.20
CA PRO A 114 8.16 -3.90 9.75
C PRO A 114 9.04 -3.21 8.69
N ALA A 115 8.93 -1.89 8.58
CA ALA A 115 9.63 -1.16 7.53
C ALA A 115 11.16 -1.31 7.60
N ARG A 116 11.72 -1.48 8.81
CA ARG A 116 13.16 -1.74 9.01
C ARG A 116 13.56 -3.09 8.41
N ASP A 117 12.85 -4.15 8.75
CA ASP A 117 13.07 -5.49 8.20
C ASP A 117 12.90 -5.50 6.67
N TYR A 118 11.92 -4.76 6.16
CA TYR A 118 11.73 -4.63 4.72
C TYR A 118 12.94 -3.95 4.06
N ILE A 119 13.48 -2.88 4.64
CA ILE A 119 14.66 -2.19 4.10
C ILE A 119 15.89 -3.10 4.10
N ASP A 120 16.08 -3.86 5.18
CA ASP A 120 17.28 -4.69 5.35
C ASP A 120 17.27 -5.96 4.48
N HIS A 121 16.09 -6.44 4.08
CA HIS A 121 15.93 -7.74 3.41
C HIS A 121 15.27 -7.69 2.04
N PHE A 122 14.61 -6.60 1.65
CA PHE A 122 13.98 -6.50 0.34
C PHE A 122 15.02 -6.51 -0.78
N SER A 123 14.76 -7.35 -1.78
CA SER A 123 15.53 -7.41 -3.02
C SER A 123 14.58 -7.81 -4.15
N SER A 124 14.67 -7.10 -5.27
CA SER A 124 13.96 -7.39 -6.51
C SER A 124 14.94 -7.29 -7.67
N ASP A 125 14.99 -8.33 -8.49
CA ASP A 125 15.71 -8.33 -9.77
C ASP A 125 14.80 -7.90 -10.93
N ARG A 126 13.54 -7.57 -10.63
CA ARG A 126 12.47 -7.16 -11.56
C ARG A 126 12.10 -8.20 -12.60
N SER A 127 12.46 -9.48 -12.42
CA SER A 127 12.19 -10.51 -13.43
C SER A 127 10.70 -10.86 -13.58
N HIS A 128 9.86 -10.44 -12.64
CA HIS A 128 8.41 -10.68 -12.65
C HIS A 128 7.63 -9.67 -13.49
N MET A 129 8.28 -8.61 -13.96
CA MET A 129 7.73 -7.57 -14.84
C MET A 129 7.94 -7.92 -16.32
#